data_AF-A0A257VWF0-F1
#
_entry.id   AF-A0A257VWF0-F1
#
_cell.length_a   1.000
_cell.length_b   1.000
_cell.length_c   1.000
_cell.angle_alpha   90.00
_cell.angle_beta   90.00
_cell.angle_gamma   90.00
#
_symmetry.space_group_name_H-M   'P 1'
#
loop_
_entity.id
_entity.type
_entity.pdbx_description
1 polymer ?
#
loop_
_entity_poly.entity_id
_entity_poly.type
_entity_poly.pdbx_seq_one_letter_code
_entity_poly.pdbx_strand_id
1 'polypeptide(L)' 'MPGATEEVKWEHLAYCIGGKIFAIQTLEPDSVALSFKCLPEAFAELTERPNIIQAPY' A
#
# COMPACT_ATOMS: atom_id res chain seq x y z
N MET A 1 3.98 8.46 -11.61
CA MET A 1 3.92 9.66 -10.74
C MET A 1 5.28 10.34 -10.78
N PRO A 2 5.38 11.64 -11.15
CA PRO A 2 6.66 12.32 -11.20
C PRO A 2 7.28 12.38 -9.79
N GLY A 3 8.51 11.91 -9.65
CA GLY A 3 9.24 11.90 -8.37
C GLY A 3 8.90 10.73 -7.43
N ALA A 4 8.28 9.65 -7.95
CA ALA A 4 8.15 8.41 -7.19
C ALA A 4 9.49 7.69 -7.10
N THR A 5 9.84 7.23 -5.90
CA THR A 5 11.01 6.41 -5.62
C THR A 5 10.60 5.09 -4.98
N GLU A 6 11.38 4.04 -5.24
CA GLU A 6 11.19 2.70 -4.69
C GLU A 6 12.32 2.44 -3.70
N GLU A 7 11.97 2.05 -2.48
CA GLU A 7 12.93 1.74 -1.42
C GLU A 7 12.51 0.46 -0.70
N VAL A 8 13.45 -0.44 -0.43
CA VAL A 8 13.17 -1.61 0.41
C VAL A 8 13.14 -1.17 1.87
N LYS A 9 12.01 -1.36 2.54
CA LYS A 9 11.80 -1.06 3.96
C LYS A 9 11.09 -2.24 4.62
N TRP A 10 11.64 -2.71 5.73
CA TRP A 10 11.06 -3.84 6.48
C TRP A 10 10.80 -5.07 5.61
N GLU A 11 11.72 -5.39 4.70
CA GLU A 11 11.58 -6.53 3.76
C GLU A 11 10.40 -6.39 2.76
N HIS A 12 9.80 -5.21 2.69
CA HIS A 12 8.77 -4.83 1.73
C HIS A 12 9.29 -3.76 0.76
N LEU A 13 8.66 -3.65 -0.41
CA LEU A 13 8.95 -2.59 -1.37
C LEU A 13 8.05 -1.38 -1.08
N ALA A 14 8.64 -0.32 -0.51
CA ALA A 14 7.94 0.91 -0.20
C ALA A 14 8.06 1.92 -1.35
N TYR A 15 6.92 2.43 -1.79
CA TYR A 15 6.83 3.49 -2.79
C TYR A 15 6.67 4.84 -2.10
N CYS A 16 7.59 5.75 -2.38
CA CYS A 16 7.67 7.06 -1.77
C CYS A 16 7.52 8.19 -2.80
N ILE A 17 6.99 9.34 -2.39
CA ILE A 17 7.09 10.61 -3.13
C ILE A 17 7.57 11.67 -2.14
N GLY A 18 8.69 12.35 -2.44
CA GLY A 18 9.27 13.34 -1.54
C GLY A 18 9.58 12.78 -0.14
N GLY A 19 10.00 11.52 -0.05
CA GLY A 19 10.30 10.83 1.22
C GLY A 19 9.08 10.30 1.99
N LYS A 20 7.85 10.46 1.47
CA LYS A 20 6.61 9.97 2.11
C LYS A 20 6.09 8.71 1.41
N ILE A 21 5.89 7.63 2.17
CA ILE A 21 5.35 6.37 1.67
C ILE A 21 3.86 6.52 1.34
N PHE A 22 3.48 6.12 0.14
CA PHE A 22 2.08 6.07 -0.33
C PHE A 22 1.58 4.64 -0.59
N ALA A 23 2.48 3.70 -0.92
CA ALA A 23 2.15 2.29 -1.09
C ALA A 23 3.31 1.40 -0.60
N ILE A 24 2.98 0.18 -0.17
CA ILE A 24 3.92 -0.85 0.26
C ILE A 24 3.50 -2.16 -0.39
N GLN A 25 4.41 -2.80 -1.11
CA GLN A 25 4.20 -4.09 -1.74
C GLN A 25 4.98 -5.17 -0.99
N THR A 26 4.30 -6.30 -0.73
CA THR A 26 4.94 -7.47 -0.16
C THR A 26 5.69 -8.22 -1.26
N LEU A 27 6.96 -8.53 -1.01
CA LEU A 27 7.83 -9.24 -1.97
C LEU A 27 7.63 -10.76 -1.93
N GLU A 28 7.17 -11.28 -0.80
CA GLU A 28 6.86 -12.70 -0.60
C GLU A 28 5.35 -12.97 -0.74
N PRO A 29 4.95 -14.21 -1.06
CA PRO A 29 3.55 -14.60 -1.11
C PRO A 29 2.93 -14.53 0.29
N ASP A 30 2.17 -13.46 0.53
CA ASP A 30 1.41 -13.23 1.76
C ASP A 30 -0.09 -13.05 1.46
N SER A 31 -0.91 -12.95 2.50
CA SER A 31 -2.34 -12.66 2.36
C SER A 31 -2.60 -11.26 1.79
N VAL A 32 -1.64 -10.33 1.95
CA VAL A 32 -1.71 -8.97 1.40
C VAL A 32 -0.56 -8.74 0.43
N ALA A 33 -0.89 -8.54 -0.85
CA ALA A 33 0.10 -8.24 -1.88
C ALA A 33 0.52 -6.76 -1.90
N LEU A 34 -0.41 -5.84 -1.58
CA LEU A 34 -0.20 -4.40 -1.66
C LEU A 34 -1.06 -3.66 -0.64
N SER A 35 -0.43 -2.79 0.12
CA SER A 35 -1.07 -1.84 1.03
C SER A 35 -0.86 -0.43 0.51
N PHE A 36 -1.90 0.41 0.51
CA PHE A 36 -1.80 1.79 0.08
C PHE A 36 -2.73 2.69 0.88
N LYS A 37 -2.38 3.98 0.95
CA LYS A 37 -3.22 4.97 1.63
C LYS A 37 -4.38 5.36 0.73
N CYS A 38 -5.58 5.38 1.27
CA CYS A 38 -6.77 5.92 0.62
C CYS A 38 -7.40 7.02 1.47
N LEU A 39 -8.29 7.79 0.85
CA LEU A 39 -9.12 8.76 1.57
C LEU A 39 -10.16 8.01 2.42
N PRO A 40 -10.59 8.56 3.57
CA PRO A 40 -11.60 7.93 4.42
C PRO A 40 -12.92 7.65 3.70
N GLU A 41 -13.33 8.52 2.77
CA GLU A 41 -14.53 8.33 1.95
C GLU A 41 -14.43 7.08 1.04
N ALA A 42 -13.26 6.85 0.45
CA ALA A 42 -13.01 5.71 -0.43
C ALA A 42 -12.75 4.42 0.36
N PHE A 43 -12.36 4.52 1.64
CA PHE A 43 -12.03 3.35 2.46
C PHE A 43 -13.22 2.39 2.56
N ALA A 44 -14.42 2.91 2.85
CA ALA A 44 -15.64 2.10 2.93
C ALA A 44 -15.90 1.36 1.61
N GLU A 45 -15.97 2.10 0.49
CA GLU A 45 -16.22 1.55 -0.84
C GLU A 45 -15.15 0.55 -1.29
N LEU A 46 -13.90 0.72 -0.85
CA LEU A 46 -12.80 -0.18 -1.15
C LEU A 46 -12.93 -1.48 -0.35
N THR A 47 -13.18 -1.40 0.96
CA THR A 47 -13.32 -2.58 1.82
C THR A 47 -14.56 -3.43 1.52
N GLU A 48 -15.56 -2.88 0.83
CA GLU A 48 -16.71 -3.64 0.34
C GLU A 48 -16.38 -4.52 -0.87
N ARG A 49 -15.24 -4.29 -1.54
CA ARG A 49 -14.85 -5.07 -2.72
C ARG A 49 -14.21 -6.39 -2.30
N PRO A 50 -14.50 -7.48 -3.03
CA PRO A 50 -13.86 -8.77 -2.76
C PRO A 50 -12.34 -8.65 -2.91
N ASN A 51 -11.61 -9.24 -1.96
CA ASN A 51 -10.14 -9.24 -1.86
C ASN A 51 -9.49 -7.91 -1.47
N ILE A 52 -10.28 -6.91 -1.06
CA ILE A 52 -9.73 -5.69 -0.45
C ILE A 52 -10.05 -5.73 1.04
N ILE A 53 -9.00 -5.85 1.86
CA ILE A 53 -9.13 -5.85 3.30
C ILE A 53 -8.48 -4.60 3.89
N GLN A 54 -8.91 -4.23 5.09
CA GLN A 54 -8.18 -3.25 5.88
C GLN A 54 -6.73 -3.72 6.07
N ALA A 55 -5.77 -2.82 5.87
CA ALA A 55 -4.37 -3.13 6.11
C ALA A 55 -4.18 -3.62 7.56
N PRO A 56 -3.54 -4.77 7.77
CA PRO A 56 -3.47 -5.40 9.09
C PRO A 56 -2.57 -4.65 10.09
N TYR A 57 -1.68 -3.76 9.61
CA TYR A 57 -0.74 -2.96 10.43
C TYR A 57 -0.39 -1.63 9.75
#